data_AF-A0A966J9P3-F1
#
_entry.id   AF-A0A966J9P3-F1
#
_cell.length_a   1.000
_cell.length_b   1.000
_cell.length_c   1.000
_cell.angle_alpha   90.00
_cell.angle_beta   90.00
_cell.angle_gamma   90.00
#
_symmetry.space_group_name_H-M   'P 1'
#
loop_
_entity.id
_entity.type
_entity.pdbx_description
1 polymer ?
#
loop_
_entity_poly.entity_id
_entity_poly.type
_entity_poly.pdbx_seq_one_letter_code
_entity_poly.pdbx_strand_id
1 'polypeptide(L)'
;MGDAERLEDLDRGRHRRPVARRAHHHGDEGGSCVWHAPDTTWCDGGVNQINVLGTELQPCSYDPLTGYYRTGCCENRGDDPGMHVVCCRVTDDFLEFSRSMGNDLSTPMPQYGFAGLRDGDQWCVCAMRWREALQAGRACPVVLESTHISALEYVDLDELRANAVTG
;
A
#
# COMPACT_ATOMS: atom_id res chain seq x y z
N MET A 1 -62.08 4.42 -19.11
CA MET A 1 -61.32 4.24 -17.85
C MET A 1 -60.61 2.90 -17.97
N GLY A 2 -59.32 2.80 -18.23
CA GLY A 2 -58.27 3.78 -18.50
C GLY A 2 -57.12 2.94 -19.06
N ASP A 3 -56.56 3.41 -20.16
CA ASP A 3 -55.56 2.71 -20.96
C ASP A 3 -54.23 2.58 -20.21
N ALA A 4 -53.54 1.47 -20.49
CA ALA A 4 -52.20 1.18 -20.02
C ALA A 4 -51.18 2.03 -20.80
N GLU A 5 -50.49 2.93 -20.11
CA GLU A 5 -49.32 3.62 -20.65
C GLU A 5 -48.18 3.67 -19.62
N ARG A 6 -46.98 3.51 -20.18
CA ARG A 6 -45.72 4.15 -19.76
C ARG A 6 -44.76 3.34 -18.89
N LEU A 7 -44.15 2.36 -19.56
CA LEU A 7 -42.80 1.89 -19.31
C LEU A 7 -41.79 2.74 -20.10
N GLU A 8 -40.65 3.02 -19.45
CA GLU A 8 -39.34 3.32 -20.05
C GLU A 8 -39.09 4.74 -20.59
N ASP A 9 -38.59 5.60 -19.70
CA ASP A 9 -37.81 6.79 -20.08
C ASP A 9 -36.73 6.98 -19.00
N LEU A 10 -35.45 6.85 -19.40
CA LEU A 10 -34.24 7.54 -18.88
C LEU A 10 -32.96 6.78 -19.30
N ASP A 11 -32.72 6.63 -20.61
CA ASP A 11 -31.36 6.52 -21.16
C ASP A 11 -30.93 7.91 -21.66
N ARG A 12 -30.29 8.69 -20.79
CA ARG A 12 -29.61 9.94 -21.15
C ARG A 12 -28.32 10.06 -20.35
N GLY A 13 -27.18 9.82 -21.02
CA GLY A 13 -25.90 10.27 -20.46
C GLY A 13 -24.65 9.48 -20.85
N ARG A 14 -24.58 8.85 -22.03
CA ARG A 14 -23.31 8.30 -22.54
C ARG A 14 -22.37 9.45 -22.93
N HIS A 15 -21.62 9.97 -21.96
CA HIS A 15 -20.53 10.92 -22.20
C HIS A 15 -19.46 10.27 -23.08
N ARG A 16 -19.37 10.74 -24.31
CA ARG A 16 -18.30 10.40 -25.26
C ARG A 16 -16.98 10.92 -24.71
N ARG A 17 -16.02 10.02 -24.47
CA ARG A 17 -14.64 10.35 -24.12
C ARG A 17 -14.01 11.20 -25.24
N PRO A 18 -13.27 12.28 -24.94
CA PRO A 18 -12.50 12.98 -25.95
C PRO A 18 -11.33 12.10 -26.40
N VAL A 19 -11.20 11.94 -27.72
CA VAL A 19 -10.10 11.24 -28.39
C VAL A 19 -8.80 12.00 -28.08
N ALA A 20 -7.83 11.30 -27.50
CA ALA A 20 -6.50 11.83 -27.21
C ALA A 20 -5.85 12.35 -28.50
N ARG A 21 -5.54 13.65 -28.55
CA ARG A 21 -4.73 14.23 -29.62
C ARG A 21 -3.30 13.74 -29.46
N ARG A 22 -2.75 13.16 -30.53
CA ARG A 22 -1.34 12.72 -30.61
C ARG A 22 -0.42 13.90 -30.30
N ALA A 23 0.42 13.75 -29.27
CA ALA A 23 1.54 14.65 -29.05
C ALA A 23 2.64 14.34 -30.08
N HIS A 24 3.03 15.35 -30.84
CA HIS A 24 4.14 15.28 -31.77
C HIS A 24 5.46 15.15 -31.00
N HIS A 25 6.26 14.13 -31.34
CA HIS A 25 7.65 14.04 -30.89
C HIS A 25 8.51 14.99 -31.73
N HIS A 26 9.05 16.03 -31.09
CA HIS A 26 10.27 16.67 -31.53
C HIS A 26 11.37 16.23 -30.56
N GLY A 27 12.37 15.52 -31.09
CA GLY A 27 13.58 15.20 -30.35
C GLY A 27 14.48 16.43 -30.25
N ASP A 28 15.32 16.45 -29.22
CA ASP A 28 16.66 17.03 -29.32
C ASP A 28 17.59 16.41 -28.27
N GLU A 29 18.87 16.36 -28.62
CA GLU A 29 19.94 15.58 -28.03
C GLU A 29 20.65 16.32 -26.88
N GLY A 30 21.18 15.53 -25.94
CA GLY A 30 22.40 15.88 -25.17
C GLY A 30 22.23 16.80 -23.94
N GLY A 31 22.55 16.27 -22.77
CA GLY A 31 22.93 17.12 -21.64
C GLY A 31 22.80 16.52 -20.25
N SER A 32 23.95 16.18 -19.66
CA SER A 32 24.25 16.22 -18.23
C SER A 32 23.54 15.22 -17.30
N CYS A 33 24.33 14.47 -16.52
CA CYS A 33 23.85 13.82 -15.30
C CYS A 33 23.59 14.89 -14.24
N VAL A 34 22.44 15.54 -14.37
CA VAL A 34 21.87 16.42 -13.35
C VAL A 34 20.93 15.55 -12.52
N TRP A 35 21.29 15.33 -11.25
CA TRP A 35 20.39 14.84 -10.22
C TRP A 35 19.31 15.91 -9.98
N HIS A 36 18.38 16.04 -10.91
CA HIS A 36 17.11 16.69 -10.64
C HIS A 36 16.35 15.74 -9.73
N ALA A 37 16.06 16.17 -8.50
CA ALA A 37 15.07 15.50 -7.67
C ALA A 37 13.77 15.45 -8.48
N PRO A 38 13.27 14.26 -8.86
CA PRO A 38 12.00 14.21 -9.55
C PRO A 38 10.94 14.61 -8.53
N ASP A 39 10.15 15.59 -8.92
CA ASP A 39 8.83 15.87 -8.41
C ASP A 39 8.13 14.58 -7.94
N THR A 40 7.97 14.52 -6.61
CA THR A 40 7.23 13.61 -5.73
C THR A 40 6.19 12.70 -6.39
N THR A 41 6.63 11.68 -7.13
CA THR A 41 5.79 10.54 -7.48
C THR A 41 6.49 9.27 -7.03
N TRP A 42 6.51 9.06 -5.72
CA TRP A 42 7.13 7.89 -5.08
C TRP A 42 6.05 6.91 -4.62
N CYS A 43 5.38 6.27 -5.59
CA CYS A 43 4.82 4.92 -5.59
C CYS A 43 4.47 4.65 -7.06
N ASP A 44 5.24 3.79 -7.74
CA ASP A 44 5.29 3.62 -9.21
C ASP A 44 4.03 2.97 -9.85
N GLY A 45 2.84 3.27 -9.30
CA GLY A 45 1.53 2.70 -9.67
C GLY A 45 0.52 3.69 -10.27
N GLY A 46 0.88 4.97 -10.47
CA GLY A 46 0.06 5.94 -11.21
C GLY A 46 -1.19 6.46 -10.49
N VAL A 47 -1.33 6.24 -9.18
CA VAL A 47 -2.39 6.81 -8.34
C VAL A 47 -1.83 7.13 -6.96
N ASN A 48 -1.89 8.40 -6.55
CA ASN A 48 -1.60 8.81 -5.17
C ASN A 48 -2.66 8.20 -4.25
N GLN A 49 -2.25 7.20 -3.48
CA GLN A 49 -3.08 6.59 -2.45
C GLN A 49 -2.94 7.36 -1.15
N ILE A 50 -3.86 7.12 -0.22
CA ILE A 50 -3.97 7.88 1.04
C ILE A 50 -3.61 6.97 2.21
N ASN A 51 -2.84 7.52 3.15
CA ASN A 51 -2.51 6.83 4.39
C ASN A 51 -3.61 7.00 5.45
N VAL A 52 -3.46 6.32 6.59
CA VAL A 52 -4.41 6.37 7.71
C VAL A 52 -4.56 7.76 8.35
N LEU A 53 -3.68 8.71 8.04
CA LEU A 53 -3.75 10.10 8.50
C LEU A 53 -4.50 11.02 7.52
N GLY A 54 -4.93 10.49 6.37
CA GLY A 54 -5.61 11.28 5.34
C GLY A 54 -4.66 12.07 4.43
N THR A 55 -3.35 11.81 4.47
CA THR A 55 -2.35 12.42 3.59
C THR A 55 -1.82 11.40 2.57
N GLU A 56 -0.95 11.84 1.68
CA GLU A 56 -0.35 10.98 0.66
C GLU A 56 0.43 9.80 1.28
N LEU A 57 0.19 8.60 0.76
CA LEU A 57 0.88 7.38 1.18
C LEU A 57 2.37 7.49 0.87
N GLN A 58 3.19 7.42 1.92
CA GLN A 58 4.65 7.42 1.78
C GLN A 58 5.18 6.01 1.52
N PRO A 59 6.37 5.89 0.90
CA PRO A 59 7.07 4.61 0.80
C PRO A 59 7.30 3.98 2.18
N CYS A 60 7.19 2.66 2.26
CA CYS A 60 7.48 1.89 3.46
C CYS A 60 8.94 1.44 3.52
N SER A 61 9.46 0.81 2.45
CA SER A 61 10.86 0.40 2.35
C SER A 61 11.28 0.06 0.92
N TYR A 62 12.51 0.41 0.56
CA TYR A 62 13.16 0.00 -0.70
C TYR A 62 14.29 -1.03 -0.49
N ASP A 63 14.76 -1.18 0.74
CA ASP A 63 15.78 -2.17 1.10
C ASP A 63 15.55 -2.61 2.57
N PRO A 64 14.94 -3.78 2.81
CA PRO A 64 14.46 -4.73 1.79
C PRO A 64 13.24 -4.19 1.03
N LEU A 65 13.16 -4.46 -0.28
CA LEU A 65 12.04 -4.03 -1.13
C LEU A 65 10.73 -4.69 -0.70
N THR A 66 9.79 -3.88 -0.24
CA THR A 66 8.52 -4.34 0.34
C THR A 66 7.30 -4.08 -0.57
N GLY A 67 6.11 -4.31 -0.04
CA GLY A 67 4.83 -4.17 -0.72
C GLY A 67 4.46 -5.42 -1.50
N TYR A 68 3.15 -5.70 -1.61
CA TYR A 68 2.63 -6.84 -2.38
C TYR A 68 3.07 -6.77 -3.85
N TYR A 69 3.06 -5.57 -4.44
CA TYR A 69 3.49 -5.31 -5.82
C TYR A 69 4.99 -5.08 -5.97
N ARG A 70 5.78 -5.16 -4.89
CA ARG A 70 7.23 -4.90 -4.87
C ARG A 70 7.61 -3.51 -5.42
N THR A 71 6.84 -2.49 -5.02
CA THR A 71 7.05 -1.07 -5.34
C THR A 71 7.66 -0.29 -4.18
N GLY A 72 7.76 -0.90 -3.00
CA GLY A 72 8.19 -0.27 -1.77
C GLY A 72 7.08 0.42 -0.96
N CYS A 73 5.85 0.48 -1.46
CA CYS A 73 4.71 1.05 -0.73
C CYS A 73 3.68 -0.03 -0.32
N CYS A 74 2.93 0.24 0.76
CA CYS A 74 1.86 -0.65 1.25
C CYS A 74 0.52 -0.34 0.57
N GLU A 75 0.58 -0.19 -0.76
CA GLU A 75 -0.54 0.18 -1.61
C GLU A 75 -1.56 -0.96 -1.77
N ASN A 76 -2.81 -0.59 -2.00
CA ASN A 76 -3.90 -1.52 -2.27
C ASN A 76 -4.48 -1.26 -3.67
N ARG A 77 -4.44 -2.26 -4.57
CA ARG A 77 -5.08 -2.18 -5.90
C ARG A 77 -6.28 -3.12 -6.05
N GLY A 78 -6.70 -3.77 -4.96
CA GLY A 78 -7.90 -4.62 -4.88
C GLY A 78 -7.69 -6.12 -5.20
N ASP A 79 -6.48 -6.53 -5.54
CA ASP A 79 -6.10 -7.92 -5.88
C ASP A 79 -5.07 -8.55 -4.90
N ASP A 80 -4.79 -7.88 -3.79
CA ASP A 80 -4.01 -8.43 -2.67
C ASP A 80 -4.96 -9.06 -1.62
N PRO A 81 -5.15 -10.39 -1.61
CA PRO A 81 -6.01 -11.04 -0.64
C PRO A 81 -5.47 -10.98 0.79
N GLY A 82 -4.16 -10.74 0.97
CA GLY A 82 -3.53 -10.60 2.27
C GLY A 82 -3.70 -9.23 2.89
N MET A 83 -4.06 -8.22 2.09
CA MET A 83 -4.16 -6.82 2.51
C MET A 83 -2.88 -6.36 3.22
N HIS A 84 -1.75 -6.38 2.51
CA HIS A 84 -0.44 -5.90 2.97
C HIS A 84 -0.40 -4.37 3.03
N VAL A 85 -1.27 -3.79 3.85
CA VAL A 85 -1.54 -2.35 3.93
C VAL A 85 -0.95 -1.67 5.16
N VAL A 86 -0.36 -2.44 6.10
CA VAL A 86 0.24 -1.90 7.33
C VAL A 86 1.76 -1.88 7.22
N CYS A 87 2.35 -0.69 7.14
CA CYS A 87 3.81 -0.56 7.19
C CYS A 87 4.28 -0.65 8.63
N CYS A 88 5.12 -1.64 8.94
CA CYS A 88 5.66 -1.82 10.28
C CYS A 88 7.17 -1.87 10.27
N ARG A 89 7.80 -1.36 11.33
CA ARG A 89 9.18 -1.68 11.69
C ARG A 89 9.17 -2.97 12.49
N VAL A 90 9.45 -4.10 11.86
CA VAL A 90 9.30 -5.41 12.49
C VAL A 90 10.27 -5.56 13.66
N THR A 91 9.86 -6.34 14.65
CA THR A 91 10.66 -6.66 15.83
C THR A 91 10.91 -8.16 15.94
N ASP A 92 11.95 -8.57 16.64
CA ASP A 92 12.19 -10.00 16.92
C ASP A 92 10.95 -10.67 17.58
N ASP A 93 10.30 -9.95 18.51
CA ASP A 93 9.08 -10.42 19.18
C ASP A 93 7.91 -10.65 18.22
N PHE A 94 7.72 -9.76 17.25
CA PHE A 94 6.71 -9.88 16.21
C PHE A 94 7.06 -11.03 15.24
N LEU A 95 8.32 -11.15 14.84
CA LEU A 95 8.78 -12.18 13.91
C LEU A 95 8.62 -13.58 14.50
N GLU A 96 8.99 -13.77 15.77
CA GLU A 96 8.77 -15.03 16.50
C GLU A 96 7.27 -15.37 16.58
N PHE A 97 6.44 -14.40 16.97
CA PHE A 97 4.99 -14.58 17.06
C PHE A 97 4.41 -14.96 15.69
N SER A 98 4.71 -14.17 14.65
CA SER A 98 4.25 -14.40 13.29
C SER A 98 4.61 -15.79 12.79
N ARG A 99 5.85 -16.24 13.04
CA ARG A 99 6.30 -17.59 12.68
C ARG A 99 5.51 -18.68 13.43
N SER A 100 5.26 -18.50 14.73
CA SER A 100 4.45 -19.45 15.51
C SER A 100 3.00 -19.55 15.04
N MET A 101 2.48 -18.49 14.42
CA MET A 101 1.15 -18.43 13.79
C MET A 101 1.14 -18.91 12.33
N GLY A 102 2.25 -19.48 11.85
CA GLY A 102 2.37 -20.03 10.50
C GLY A 102 2.69 -19.00 9.41
N ASN A 103 3.11 -17.78 9.78
CA ASN A 103 3.56 -16.73 8.88
C ASN A 103 5.04 -16.43 9.11
N ASP A 104 5.92 -17.30 8.61
CA ASP A 104 7.37 -17.14 8.77
C ASP A 104 7.92 -16.05 7.85
N LEU A 105 8.23 -14.89 8.43
CA LEU A 105 8.83 -13.74 7.74
C LEU A 105 10.34 -13.67 7.94
N SER A 106 10.97 -14.60 8.67
CA SER A 106 12.40 -14.54 8.99
C SER A 106 13.23 -15.51 8.16
N THR A 107 12.65 -16.64 7.74
CA THR A 107 13.35 -17.61 6.90
C THR A 107 13.50 -17.07 5.46
N PRO A 108 14.73 -16.99 4.91
CA PRO A 108 14.93 -16.58 3.53
C PRO A 108 14.22 -17.51 2.55
N MET A 109 13.56 -16.94 1.54
CA MET A 109 12.99 -17.67 0.40
C MET A 109 13.51 -17.10 -0.93
N PRO A 110 14.74 -17.47 -1.35
CA PRO A 110 15.39 -16.94 -2.54
C PRO A 110 14.57 -17.11 -3.82
N GLN A 111 13.77 -18.17 -3.91
CA GLN A 111 12.87 -18.43 -5.04
C GLN A 111 11.79 -17.36 -5.24
N TYR A 112 11.51 -16.56 -4.21
CA TYR A 112 10.58 -15.42 -4.25
C TYR A 112 11.29 -14.07 -4.12
N GLY A 113 12.62 -14.04 -4.17
CA GLY A 113 13.42 -12.83 -3.94
C GLY A 113 13.28 -12.27 -2.53
N PHE A 114 12.95 -13.12 -1.55
CA PHE A 114 12.75 -12.71 -0.15
C PHE A 114 13.94 -13.14 0.71
N ALA A 115 14.67 -12.18 1.27
CA ALA A 115 15.87 -12.44 2.07
C ALA A 115 15.58 -12.89 3.51
N GLY A 116 14.32 -12.83 3.94
CA GLY A 116 13.95 -12.93 5.36
C GLY A 116 14.19 -11.60 6.07
N LEU A 117 13.28 -11.26 6.99
CA LEU A 117 13.32 -10.03 7.76
C LEU A 117 14.05 -10.22 9.09
N ARG A 118 14.58 -9.11 9.60
CA ARG A 118 15.24 -8.98 10.90
C ARG A 118 14.65 -7.80 11.67
N ASP A 119 14.89 -7.78 12.98
CA ASP A 119 14.55 -6.64 13.82
C ASP A 119 15.02 -5.32 13.20
N GLY A 120 14.10 -4.35 13.11
CA GLY A 120 14.33 -3.03 12.52
C GLY A 120 13.97 -2.91 11.04
N ASP A 121 13.77 -4.01 10.31
CA ASP A 121 13.36 -3.94 8.90
C ASP A 121 11.95 -3.32 8.78
N GLN A 122 11.75 -2.48 7.77
CA GLN A 122 10.41 -1.96 7.45
C GLN A 122 9.74 -2.83 6.39
N TRP A 123 8.51 -3.27 6.68
CA TRP A 123 7.78 -4.19 5.81
C TRP A 123 6.27 -3.96 5.83
N CYS A 124 5.62 -4.12 4.67
CA CYS A 124 4.18 -4.15 4.54
C CYS A 124 3.63 -5.50 5.00
N VAL A 125 2.91 -5.48 6.12
CA VAL A 125 2.33 -6.66 6.77
C VAL A 125 0.83 -6.72 6.48
N CYS A 126 0.30 -7.94 6.35
CA CYS A 126 -1.14 -8.18 6.26
C CYS A 126 -1.87 -7.57 7.47
N ALA A 127 -2.90 -6.74 7.24
CA ALA A 127 -3.61 -6.05 8.31
C ALA A 127 -4.15 -7.00 9.40
N MET A 128 -4.69 -8.16 8.99
CA MET A 128 -5.18 -9.18 9.93
C MET A 128 -4.05 -9.82 10.75
N ARG A 129 -2.86 -10.04 10.18
CA ARG A 129 -1.72 -10.60 10.92
C ARG A 129 -1.15 -9.61 11.92
N TRP A 130 -1.12 -8.33 11.56
CA TRP A 130 -0.76 -7.29 12.51
C TRP A 130 -1.77 -7.21 13.66
N ARG A 131 -3.08 -7.29 13.37
CA ARG A 131 -4.14 -7.32 14.40
C ARG A 131 -4.02 -8.52 15.35
N GLU A 132 -3.76 -9.72 14.83
CA GLU A 132 -3.51 -10.91 15.65
C GLU A 132 -2.33 -10.68 16.62
N ALA A 133 -1.24 -10.07 16.12
CA ALA A 133 -0.09 -9.72 16.93
C ALA A 133 -0.42 -8.66 17.99
N LEU A 134 -1.25 -7.65 17.65
CA LEU A 134 -1.72 -6.65 18.60
C LEU A 134 -2.49 -7.29 19.75
N GLN A 135 -3.44 -8.19 19.44
CA GLN A 135 -4.23 -8.90 20.44
C GLN A 135 -3.37 -9.80 21.35
N ALA A 136 -2.25 -10.31 20.82
CA ALA A 136 -1.28 -11.08 21.59
C ALA A 136 -0.27 -10.21 22.36
N GLY A 137 -0.31 -8.87 22.24
CA GLY A 137 0.67 -7.97 22.85
C GLY A 137 2.06 -8.05 22.22
N ARG A 138 2.13 -8.46 20.94
CA ARG A 138 3.36 -8.73 20.16
C ARG A 138 3.39 -7.95 18.84
N ALA A 139 2.55 -6.93 18.68
CA ALA A 139 2.55 -6.09 17.49
C ALA A 139 3.89 -5.35 17.34
N CYS A 140 4.34 -5.23 16.10
CA CYS A 140 5.47 -4.37 15.77
C CYS A 140 5.02 -2.91 15.58
N PRO A 141 5.90 -1.93 15.85
CA PRO A 141 5.58 -0.52 15.65
C PRO A 141 5.20 -0.16 14.21
N VAL A 142 4.21 0.71 14.04
CA VAL A 142 3.63 1.10 12.75
C VAL A 142 4.18 2.44 12.27
N VAL A 143 4.46 2.56 10.98
CA VAL A 143 4.75 3.84 10.31
C VAL A 143 3.44 4.35 9.70
N LEU A 144 2.82 5.35 10.34
CA LEU A 144 1.46 5.80 10.00
C LEU A 144 1.39 6.41 8.60
N GLU A 145 2.39 7.21 8.23
CA GLU A 145 2.49 7.88 6.94
C GLU A 145 2.61 6.90 5.76
N SER A 146 3.11 5.69 6.03
CA SER A 146 3.32 4.61 5.05
C SER A 146 2.27 3.49 5.17
N THR A 147 1.26 3.64 6.03
CA THR A 147 0.18 2.67 6.24
C THR A 147 -1.07 3.13 5.51
N HIS A 148 -1.55 2.32 4.57
CA HIS A 148 -2.66 2.68 3.68
C HIS A 148 -4.00 2.73 4.43
N ILE A 149 -4.90 3.64 4.00
CA ILE A 149 -6.16 3.91 4.68
C ILE A 149 -7.07 2.68 4.86
N SER A 150 -7.01 1.70 3.95
CA SER A 150 -7.74 0.42 4.09
C SER A 150 -7.35 -0.39 5.33
N ALA A 151 -6.24 -0.10 5.99
CA ALA A 151 -5.91 -0.72 7.28
C ALA A 151 -7.03 -0.46 8.32
N LEU A 152 -7.73 0.68 8.22
CA LEU A 152 -8.82 1.07 9.11
C LEU A 152 -10.09 0.21 8.98
N GLU A 153 -10.16 -0.65 7.97
CA GLU A 153 -11.22 -1.66 7.86
C GLU A 153 -11.01 -2.83 8.84
N TYR A 154 -9.79 -2.96 9.41
CA TYR A 154 -9.38 -4.09 10.25
C TYR A 154 -8.91 -3.70 11.64
N VAL A 155 -8.35 -2.49 11.79
CA VAL A 155 -7.69 -2.00 13.01
C VAL A 155 -8.10 -0.54 13.24
N ASP A 156 -8.35 -0.15 14.49
CA ASP A 156 -8.73 1.23 14.79
C ASP A 156 -7.53 2.20 14.67
N LEU A 157 -7.77 3.44 14.24
CA LEU A 157 -6.72 4.45 14.12
C LEU A 157 -6.01 4.71 15.45
N ASP A 158 -6.73 4.65 16.57
CA ASP A 158 -6.15 4.87 17.90
C ASP A 158 -5.22 3.72 18.31
N GLU A 159 -5.51 2.47 17.90
CA GLU A 159 -4.63 1.32 18.11
C GLU A 159 -3.34 1.47 17.28
N LEU A 160 -3.45 1.91 16.02
CA LEU A 160 -2.29 2.20 15.17
C LEU A 160 -1.43 3.31 15.77
N ARG A 161 -2.06 4.39 16.27
CA ARG A 161 -1.34 5.52 16.91
C ARG A 161 -0.65 5.11 18.20
N ALA A 162 -1.29 4.28 19.03
CA ALA A 162 -0.70 3.79 20.27
C ALA A 162 0.54 2.90 20.02
N ASN A 163 0.64 2.32 18.83
CA ASN A 163 1.76 1.49 18.40
C ASN A 163 2.60 2.16 17.30
N ALA A 164 2.52 3.48 17.14
CA ALA A 164 3.31 4.15 16.12
C ALA A 164 4.81 4.13 16.47
N VAL A 165 5.68 4.10 15.44
CA VAL A 165 7.11 4.31 15.64
C VAL A 165 7.34 5.64 16.36
N THR A 166 8.06 5.60 17.47
CA THR A 166 8.55 6.79 18.15
C THR A 166 9.87 7.17 17.48
N GLY A 167 9.93 8.37 16.91
CA GLY A 167 11.14 8.94 16.31
C GLY A 167 12.24 9.19 17.33
#